data_AF-A0A964PM67-F1
#
_entry.id   AF-A0A964PM67-F1
#
_cell.length_a   1.000
_cell.length_b   1.000
_cell.length_c   1.000
_cell.angle_alpha   90.00
_cell.angle_beta   90.00
_cell.angle_gamma   90.00
#
_symmetry.space_group_name_H-M   'P 1'
#
loop_
_entity.id
_entity.type
_entity.pdbx_description
1 polymer ?
#
loop_
_entity_poly.entity_id
_entity_poly.type
_entity_poly.pdbx_seq_one_letter_code
_entity_poly.pdbx_strand_id
1 'polypeptide(L)'
;MKIDFDEADAGFFEARALHMVVRTALDAEAPLEARPLLDFMQDSARIHLARPEFNELREKHGMGGARWPSFSMFNHLWRRLVGPSQRETSLSQQRGEALERAERAEHSAFEALAESTRSARERDQASAEVVRLQQELARLKP
;
A
#
# COMPACT_ATOMS: atom_id res chain seq x y z
N MET A 1 -9.33 -2.82 -24.06
CA MET A 1 -10.40 -3.25 -23.15
C MET A 1 -11.70 -2.64 -23.65
N LYS A 2 -12.83 -3.37 -23.62
CA LYS A 2 -14.14 -2.86 -24.02
C LYS A 2 -15.12 -3.19 -22.91
N ILE A 3 -15.99 -2.24 -22.56
CA ILE A 3 -17.10 -2.47 -21.63
C ILE A 3 -18.32 -2.71 -22.52
N ASP A 4 -18.85 -3.92 -22.45
CA ASP A 4 -20.09 -4.29 -23.10
C ASP A 4 -21.21 -4.13 -22.06
N PHE A 5 -22.21 -3.31 -22.40
CA PHE A 5 -23.43 -3.15 -21.64
C PHE A 5 -24.53 -3.98 -22.30
N ASP A 6 -25.49 -4.43 -21.51
CA ASP A 6 -26.66 -5.12 -22.05
C ASP A 6 -27.42 -4.23 -23.05
N GLU A 7 -28.26 -4.87 -23.87
CA GLU A 7 -29.13 -4.14 -24.81
C GLU A 7 -30.41 -3.68 -24.09
N ALA A 8 -31.10 -2.70 -24.69
CA ALA A 8 -32.34 -2.12 -24.17
C ALA A 8 -32.19 -1.46 -22.79
N ASP A 9 -33.30 -1.35 -22.04
CA ASP A 9 -33.39 -0.58 -20.80
C ASP A 9 -32.38 -1.03 -19.72
N ALA A 10 -32.01 -2.32 -19.70
CA ALA A 10 -31.02 -2.86 -18.76
C ALA A 10 -29.66 -2.19 -18.92
N GLY A 11 -29.15 -2.12 -20.16
CA GLY A 11 -27.88 -1.44 -20.47
C GLY A 11 -27.89 0.04 -20.14
N PHE A 12 -29.03 0.71 -20.29
CA PHE A 12 -29.20 2.10 -19.86
C PHE A 12 -28.97 2.26 -18.35
N PHE A 13 -29.57 1.40 -17.53
CA PHE A 13 -29.41 1.48 -16.08
C PHE A 13 -27.99 1.10 -15.63
N GLU A 14 -27.36 0.13 -16.30
CA GLU A 14 -25.97 -0.26 -16.06
C GLU A 14 -24.99 0.87 -16.37
N ALA A 15 -25.08 1.46 -17.57
CA ALA A 15 -24.22 2.57 -17.97
C ALA A 15 -24.45 3.80 -17.08
N ARG A 16 -25.68 4.04 -16.65
CA ARG A 16 -26.00 5.13 -15.70
C ARG A 16 -25.37 4.88 -14.33
N ALA A 17 -25.46 3.66 -13.81
CA ALA A 17 -24.83 3.29 -12.55
C ALA A 17 -23.31 3.46 -12.62
N LEU A 18 -22.69 2.98 -13.71
CA LEU A 18 -21.26 3.12 -13.95
C LEU A 18 -20.84 4.60 -14.02
N HIS A 19 -21.54 5.42 -14.81
CA HIS A 19 -21.28 6.85 -14.92
C HIS A 19 -21.30 7.55 -13.55
N MET A 20 -22.27 7.22 -12.69
CA MET A 20 -22.37 7.80 -11.36
C MET A 20 -21.23 7.36 -10.44
N VAL A 21 -20.88 6.06 -10.43
CA VAL A 21 -19.77 5.51 -9.61
C VAL A 21 -18.46 6.20 -9.96
N VAL A 22 -18.18 6.31 -11.26
CA VAL A 22 -16.94 6.92 -11.75
C VAL A 22 -16.90 8.41 -11.41
N ARG A 23 -18.01 9.14 -11.63
CA ARG A 23 -18.10 10.56 -11.27
C ARG A 23 -17.79 10.79 -9.79
N THR A 24 -18.43 10.04 -8.90
CA THR A 24 -18.19 10.20 -7.45
C THR A 24 -16.77 9.92 -7.01
N ALA A 25 -16.05 9.05 -7.73
CA ALA A 25 -14.66 8.78 -7.41
C ALA A 25 -13.70 9.82 -7.97
N LEU A 26 -14.00 10.36 -9.15
CA LEU A 26 -13.27 11.51 -9.69
C LEU A 26 -13.45 12.73 -8.79
N ASP A 27 -14.64 12.92 -8.21
CA ASP A 27 -14.95 13.98 -7.23
C ASP A 27 -14.23 13.75 -5.88
N ALA A 28 -14.01 12.49 -5.49
CA ALA A 28 -13.34 12.11 -4.24
C ALA A 28 -11.81 11.99 -4.35
N GLU A 29 -11.19 12.66 -5.34
CA GLU A 29 -9.74 12.65 -5.58
C GLU A 29 -9.15 11.23 -5.76
N ALA A 30 -9.74 10.44 -6.67
CA ALA A 30 -9.20 9.12 -7.00
C ALA A 30 -7.67 9.16 -7.31
N PRO A 31 -6.92 8.08 -6.95
CA PRO A 31 -5.49 8.01 -7.20
C PRO A 31 -5.12 8.30 -8.66
N LEU A 32 -4.02 9.01 -8.89
CA LEU A 32 -3.55 9.40 -10.23
C LEU A 32 -3.38 8.20 -11.17
N GLU A 33 -2.96 7.05 -10.62
CA GLU A 33 -2.77 5.80 -11.35
C GLU A 33 -4.09 5.19 -11.86
N ALA A 34 -5.20 5.43 -11.16
CA ALA A 34 -6.52 4.96 -11.55
C ALA A 34 -7.20 5.91 -12.55
N ARG A 35 -6.72 7.16 -12.70
CA ARG A 35 -7.35 8.19 -13.53
C ARG A 35 -7.61 7.74 -14.98
N PRO A 36 -6.65 7.12 -15.70
CA PRO A 36 -6.88 6.70 -17.09
C PRO A 36 -7.97 5.63 -17.22
N LEU A 37 -8.07 4.72 -16.22
CA LEU A 37 -9.12 3.71 -16.18
C LEU A 37 -10.49 4.34 -15.92
N LEU A 38 -10.55 5.32 -15.02
CA LEU A 38 -11.78 6.04 -14.70
C LEU A 38 -12.27 6.89 -15.85
N ASP A 39 -11.38 7.63 -16.51
CA ASP A 39 -11.72 8.39 -17.70
C ASP A 39 -12.26 7.45 -18.80
N PHE A 40 -11.63 6.28 -18.99
CA PHE A 40 -12.11 5.26 -19.92
C PHE A 40 -13.52 4.71 -19.56
N MET A 41 -13.77 4.42 -18.28
CA MET A 41 -15.08 3.95 -17.81
C MET A 41 -16.15 5.04 -17.93
N GLN A 42 -15.78 6.29 -17.65
CA GLN A 42 -16.66 7.45 -17.78
C GLN A 42 -17.07 7.66 -19.24
N ASP A 43 -16.09 7.61 -20.16
CA ASP A 43 -16.34 7.79 -21.59
C ASP A 43 -17.18 6.63 -22.15
N SER A 44 -16.88 5.39 -21.77
CA SER A 44 -17.66 4.22 -22.19
C SER A 44 -19.13 4.32 -21.74
N ALA A 45 -19.37 4.71 -20.49
CA ALA A 45 -20.71 4.94 -19.96
C ALA A 45 -21.42 6.08 -20.69
N ARG A 46 -20.72 7.21 -20.90
CA ARG A 46 -21.28 8.39 -21.58
C ARG A 46 -21.65 8.08 -23.03
N ILE A 47 -20.80 7.37 -23.76
CA ILE A 47 -21.05 6.95 -25.15
C ILE A 47 -22.27 6.03 -25.23
N HIS A 48 -22.40 5.07 -24.31
CA HIS A 48 -23.56 4.17 -24.29
C HIS A 48 -24.86 4.91 -23.95
N LEU A 49 -24.82 5.77 -22.92
CA LEU A 49 -25.96 6.63 -22.56
C LEU A 49 -26.30 7.64 -23.65
N ALA A 50 -25.37 7.97 -24.56
CA ALA A 50 -25.58 8.93 -25.65
C ALA A 50 -26.52 8.41 -26.75
N ARG A 51 -26.77 7.10 -26.81
CA ARG A 51 -27.53 6.46 -27.89
C ARG A 51 -28.97 7.01 -28.00
N PRO A 52 -29.50 7.14 -29.23
CA PRO A 52 -30.82 7.72 -29.47
C PRO A 52 -31.96 6.87 -28.91
N GLU A 53 -31.76 5.55 -28.83
CA GLU A 53 -32.71 4.60 -28.23
C GLU A 53 -33.03 4.89 -26.75
N PHE A 54 -32.16 5.63 -26.06
CA PHE A 54 -32.34 5.98 -24.65
C PHE A 54 -32.85 7.41 -24.42
N ASN A 55 -33.26 8.14 -25.47
CA ASN A 55 -33.77 9.51 -25.34
C ASN A 55 -34.90 9.62 -24.31
N GLU A 56 -35.94 8.79 -24.45
CA GLU A 56 -37.10 8.78 -23.56
C GLU A 56 -36.72 8.40 -22.12
N LEU A 57 -35.81 7.43 -21.95
CA LEU A 57 -35.31 7.03 -20.63
C LEU A 57 -34.51 8.13 -19.95
N ARG A 58 -33.70 8.89 -20.70
CA ARG A 58 -32.96 10.06 -20.17
C ARG A 58 -33.88 11.16 -19.71
N GLU A 59 -34.92 11.46 -20.49
CA GLU A 59 -35.93 12.45 -20.13
C GLU A 59 -36.73 12.03 -18.91
N LYS A 60 -37.18 10.76 -18.88
CA LYS A 60 -37.99 10.20 -17.79
C LYS A 60 -37.24 10.14 -16.46
N HIS A 61 -35.97 9.78 -16.48
CA HIS A 61 -35.22 9.50 -15.24
C HIS A 61 -34.28 10.61 -14.81
N GLY A 62 -34.00 11.57 -15.69
CA GLY A 62 -33.03 12.64 -15.46
C GLY A 62 -31.62 12.11 -15.19
N MET A 63 -30.59 12.76 -15.74
CA MET A 63 -29.19 12.47 -15.37
C MET A 63 -28.84 12.90 -13.92
N GLY A 64 -29.84 13.31 -13.10
CA GLY A 64 -29.62 13.98 -11.81
C GLY A 64 -30.37 13.45 -10.58
N GLY A 65 -31.12 12.34 -10.63
CA GLY A 65 -32.13 12.08 -9.58
C GLY A 65 -32.20 10.70 -8.91
N ALA A 66 -31.24 9.79 -9.06
CA ALA A 66 -31.33 8.48 -8.40
C ALA A 66 -30.72 8.52 -6.98
N ARG A 67 -31.58 8.32 -5.96
CA ARG A 67 -31.24 8.20 -4.54
C ARG A 67 -30.28 7.02 -4.33
N TRP A 68 -29.10 7.33 -3.78
CA TRP A 68 -28.00 6.40 -3.58
C TRP A 68 -28.31 5.27 -2.57
N PRO A 69 -27.79 4.04 -2.78
CA PRO A 69 -27.41 3.14 -1.70
C PRO A 69 -26.35 3.80 -0.80
N SER A 70 -26.30 3.48 0.49
CA SER A 70 -25.42 4.18 1.45
C SER A 70 -23.95 4.22 1.01
N PHE A 71 -23.27 5.33 1.30
CA PHE A 71 -21.86 5.61 1.00
C PHE A 71 -20.91 4.46 1.40
N SER A 72 -21.28 3.63 2.38
CA SER A 72 -20.49 2.47 2.81
C SER A 72 -20.41 1.37 1.75
N MET A 73 -21.49 1.07 1.02
CA MET A 73 -21.47 0.02 0.00
C MET A 73 -20.57 0.40 -1.18
N PHE A 74 -20.53 1.68 -1.52
CA PHE A 74 -19.65 2.18 -2.58
C PHE A 74 -18.19 2.17 -2.16
N ASN A 75 -17.88 2.55 -0.93
CA ASN A 75 -16.51 2.48 -0.42
C ASN A 75 -16.00 1.03 -0.40
N HIS A 76 -16.85 0.05 -0.08
CA HIS A 76 -16.51 -1.37 -0.17
C HIS A 76 -16.26 -1.84 -1.60
N LEU A 77 -17.08 -1.42 -2.56
CA LEU A 77 -16.89 -1.77 -3.97
C LEU A 77 -15.62 -1.11 -4.54
N TRP A 78 -15.34 0.14 -4.14
CA TRP A 78 -14.13 0.87 -4.50
C TRP A 78 -12.86 0.25 -3.93
N ARG A 79 -12.84 -0.08 -2.63
CA ARG A 79 -11.73 -0.85 -2.03
C ARG A 79 -11.52 -2.19 -2.72
N ARG A 80 -12.58 -2.79 -3.28
CA ARG A 80 -12.49 -4.08 -3.97
C ARG A 80 -11.97 -3.96 -5.40
N LEU A 81 -12.23 -2.84 -6.09
CA LEU A 81 -11.86 -2.63 -7.49
C LEU A 81 -10.52 -1.89 -7.64
N VAL A 82 -10.23 -0.93 -6.76
CA VAL A 82 -9.06 -0.03 -6.87
C VAL A 82 -8.24 0.00 -5.57
N GLY A 83 -8.71 -0.66 -4.51
CA GLY A 83 -7.90 -0.83 -3.30
C GLY A 83 -6.76 -1.83 -3.51
N PRO A 84 -5.74 -1.80 -2.63
CA PRO A 84 -4.62 -2.72 -2.71
C PRO A 84 -5.14 -4.15 -2.69
N SER A 85 -4.65 -4.97 -3.61
CA SER A 85 -5.05 -6.37 -3.67
C SER A 85 -4.67 -7.07 -2.36
N GLN A 86 -5.37 -8.14 -1.99
CA GLN A 86 -5.00 -8.96 -0.82
C GLN A 86 -3.54 -9.47 -0.90
N ARG A 87 -3.00 -9.54 -2.10
CA ARG A 87 -1.60 -9.88 -2.37
C ARG A 87 -0.65 -8.73 -2.05
N GLU A 88 -1.02 -7.49 -2.34
CA GLU A 88 -0.22 -6.31 -2.01
C GLU A 88 -0.23 -6.02 -0.52
N THR A 89 -1.37 -6.18 0.16
CA THR A 89 -1.44 -6.03 1.62
C THR A 89 -0.58 -7.07 2.33
N SER A 90 -0.64 -8.33 1.90
CA SER A 90 0.22 -9.39 2.45
C SER A 90 1.70 -9.19 2.13
N LEU A 91 2.06 -8.74 0.92
CA LEU A 91 3.44 -8.39 0.59
C LEU A 91 3.96 -7.21 1.42
N SER A 92 3.11 -6.21 1.68
CA SER A 92 3.47 -5.07 2.51
C SER A 92 3.72 -5.49 3.97
N GLN A 93 2.87 -6.37 4.51
CA GLN A 93 3.07 -6.96 5.84
C GLN A 93 4.38 -7.77 5.92
N GLN A 94 4.64 -8.64 4.94
CA GLN A 94 5.88 -9.42 4.88
C GLN A 94 7.13 -8.54 4.80
N ARG A 95 7.05 -7.41 4.07
CA ARG A 95 8.13 -6.41 4.02
C ARG A 95 8.35 -5.76 5.38
N GLY A 96 7.28 -5.39 6.08
CA GLY A 96 7.37 -4.85 7.44
C GLY A 96 8.07 -5.81 8.40
N GLU A 97 7.62 -7.08 8.44
CA GLU A 97 8.23 -8.10 9.30
C GLU A 97 9.69 -8.39 8.94
N ALA A 98 10.04 -8.33 7.64
CA ALA A 98 11.41 -8.51 7.19
C ALA A 98 12.31 -7.35 7.64
N LEU A 99 11.82 -6.11 7.57
CA LEU A 99 12.54 -4.93 8.04
C LEU A 99 12.73 -4.96 9.55
N GLU A 100 11.70 -5.29 10.34
CA GLU A 100 11.84 -5.41 11.79
C GLU A 100 12.82 -6.51 12.20
N ARG A 101 12.88 -7.61 11.45
CA ARG A 101 13.90 -8.65 11.66
C ARG A 101 15.29 -8.17 11.31
N ALA A 102 15.44 -7.40 10.23
CA ALA A 102 16.71 -6.81 9.83
C ALA A 102 17.21 -5.80 10.87
N GLU A 103 16.34 -4.91 11.35
CA GLU A 103 16.66 -3.90 12.36
C GLU A 103 17.11 -4.53 13.69
N ARG A 104 16.41 -5.58 14.14
CA ARG A 104 16.82 -6.33 15.34
C ARG A 104 18.17 -7.03 15.15
N ALA A 105 18.42 -7.61 13.99
CA ALA A 105 19.70 -8.26 13.68
C ALA A 105 20.84 -7.23 13.62
N GLU A 106 20.59 -6.06 13.04
CA GLU A 106 21.54 -4.95 12.99
C GLU A 106 21.90 -4.46 14.39
N HIS A 107 20.90 -4.24 15.25
CA HIS A 107 21.14 -3.82 16.63
C HIS A 107 21.98 -4.84 17.39
N SER A 108 21.63 -6.13 17.30
CA SER A 108 22.38 -7.21 17.94
C SER A 108 23.82 -7.32 17.41
N ALA A 109 24.03 -7.11 16.11
CA ALA A 109 25.37 -7.10 15.52
C ALA A 109 26.22 -5.95 16.06
N PHE A 110 25.64 -4.75 16.20
CA PHE A 110 26.34 -3.61 16.79
C PHE A 110 26.66 -3.81 18.27
N GLU A 111 25.74 -4.39 19.05
CA GLU A 111 26.00 -4.74 20.44
C GLU A 111 27.14 -5.75 20.57
N ALA A 112 27.13 -6.81 19.76
CA ALA A 112 28.20 -7.82 19.75
C ALA A 112 29.56 -7.21 19.38
N LEU A 113 29.60 -6.28 18.42
CA LEU A 113 30.83 -5.54 18.08
C LEU A 113 31.29 -4.63 19.25
N ALA A 114 30.37 -3.95 19.91
CA ALA A 114 30.67 -3.11 21.07
C ALA A 114 31.16 -3.94 22.27
N GLU A 115 30.65 -5.14 22.45
CA GLU A 115 31.13 -6.08 23.47
C GLU A 115 32.51 -6.63 23.10
N SER A 116 32.71 -7.09 21.86
CA SER A 116 34.00 -7.58 21.38
C SER A 116 35.12 -6.54 21.54
N THR A 117 34.85 -5.28 21.21
CA THR A 117 35.83 -4.20 21.39
C THR A 117 36.13 -3.90 22.86
N ARG A 118 35.14 -4.02 23.76
CA ARG A 118 35.36 -3.93 25.21
C ARG A 118 36.23 -5.07 25.72
N SER A 119 35.89 -6.32 25.40
CA SER A 119 36.68 -7.48 25.79
C SER A 119 38.12 -7.44 25.25
N ALA A 120 38.32 -6.93 24.04
CA ALA A 120 39.66 -6.73 23.48
C ALA A 120 40.48 -5.75 24.32
N ARG A 121 39.89 -4.61 24.73
CA ARG A 121 40.57 -3.62 25.58
C ARG A 121 40.90 -4.18 26.96
N GLU A 122 39.97 -4.90 27.57
CA GLU A 122 40.18 -5.54 28.88
C GLU A 122 41.31 -6.58 28.80
N ARG A 123 41.33 -7.40 27.75
CA ARG A 123 42.40 -8.37 27.50
C ARG A 123 43.76 -7.69 27.34
N ASP A 124 43.81 -6.60 26.58
CA ASP A 124 45.07 -5.89 26.33
C ASP A 124 45.58 -5.21 27.63
N GLN A 125 44.69 -4.67 28.46
CA GLN A 125 45.03 -4.14 29.79
C GLN A 125 45.56 -5.23 30.73
N ALA A 126 44.84 -6.35 30.85
CA ALA A 126 45.26 -7.48 31.68
C ALA A 126 46.63 -8.03 31.23
N SER A 127 46.85 -8.13 29.92
CA SER A 127 48.13 -8.57 29.36
C SER A 127 49.27 -7.62 29.73
N ALA A 128 49.03 -6.31 29.68
CA ALA A 128 50.02 -5.32 30.09
C ALA A 128 50.33 -5.38 31.60
N GLU A 129 49.32 -5.60 32.44
CA GLU A 129 49.51 -5.79 33.89
C GLU A 129 50.31 -7.05 34.21
N VAL A 130 50.03 -8.16 33.54
CA VAL A 130 50.80 -9.41 33.69
C VAL A 130 52.28 -9.17 33.35
N VAL A 131 52.56 -8.50 32.23
CA VAL A 131 53.94 -8.15 31.84
C VAL A 131 54.60 -7.26 32.89
N ARG A 132 53.91 -6.24 33.40
CA ARG A 132 54.43 -5.36 34.46
C ARG A 132 54.77 -6.15 35.72
N LEU A 133 53.85 -6.99 36.20
CA LEU A 133 54.04 -7.82 37.39
C LEU A 133 55.18 -8.82 37.23
N GLN A 134 55.34 -9.43 36.04
CA GLN A 134 56.47 -10.31 35.74
C GLN A 134 57.81 -9.58 35.81
N GLN A 135 57.88 -8.35 35.31
CA GLN A 135 59.09 -7.52 35.40
C GLN A 135 59.42 -7.13 36.85
N GLU A 136 58.42 -6.78 37.65
CA GLU A 136 58.60 -6.51 39.08
C GLU A 136 59.07 -7.74 39.84
N LEU A 137 58.48 -8.91 39.60
CA LEU A 137 58.91 -10.19 40.17
C LEU A 137 60.35 -10.54 39.80
N ALA A 138 60.74 -10.32 38.55
CA ALA A 138 62.11 -10.58 38.09
C ALA A 138 63.13 -9.64 38.77
N ARG A 139 62.73 -8.41 39.12
CA ARG A 139 63.57 -7.48 39.89
C ARG A 139 63.68 -7.83 41.36
N LEU A 140 62.65 -8.47 41.93
CA LEU A 140 62.57 -8.84 43.35
C LEU A 140 63.13 -10.24 43.66
N LYS A 141 63.31 -11.10 42.65
CA LYS A 141 64.04 -12.36 42.79
C LYS A 141 65.55 -12.07 42.76
N PRO A 142 66.28 -12.28 43.88
CA PRO A 142 67.72 -12.08 43.94
C PRO A 142 68.51 -13.10 43.11
#